data_AF-A0A920SIQ8-F1
#
_entry.id   AF-A0A920SIQ8-F1
#
_cell.length_a   1.000
_cell.length_b   1.000
_cell.length_c   1.000
_cell.angle_alpha   90.00
_cell.angle_beta   90.00
_cell.angle_gamma   90.00
#
_symmetry.space_group_name_H-M   'P 1'
#
loop_
_entity.id
_entity.type
_entity.pdbx_description
1 polymer ?
#
loop_
_entity_poly.entity_id
_entity_poly.type
_entity_poly.pdbx_seq_one_letter_code
_entity_poly.pdbx_strand_id
1 'polypeptide(L)' 'MVESSIGHVRDLPMRASDVPAAYKGEPWAKTGVDVDNDFKPLYVVNADKKQQMANLKRL' A
#
# COMPACT_ATOMS: atom_id res chain seq x y z
N MET A 1 -13.51 -19.57 12.22
CA MET A 1 -14.07 -18.21 12.40
C MET A 1 -13.86 -17.46 11.10
N VAL A 2 -14.81 -16.63 10.65
CA VAL A 2 -14.70 -15.88 9.38
C VAL A 2 -14.74 -14.40 9.72
N GLU A 3 -13.76 -13.64 9.26
CA GLU A 3 -13.69 -12.19 9.44
C GLU A 3 -13.61 -11.47 8.09
N SER A 4 -14.18 -10.26 8.05
CA SER A 4 -14.18 -9.40 6.86
C SER A 4 -12.91 -8.54 6.79
N SER A 5 -12.40 -8.29 5.58
CA SER A 5 -11.30 -7.35 5.35
C SER A 5 -11.72 -5.88 5.48
N ILE A 6 -13.03 -5.61 5.52
CA ILE A 6 -13.60 -4.26 5.53
C ILE A 6 -13.10 -3.45 4.31
N GLY A 7 -13.25 -4.00 3.09
CA GLY A 7 -12.90 -3.34 1.83
C GLY A 7 -11.46 -3.59 1.35
N HIS A 8 -10.92 -2.63 0.57
CA HIS A 8 -9.55 -2.70 0.06
C HIS A 8 -8.51 -2.70 1.19
N VAL A 9 -7.52 -3.59 1.06
CA VAL A 9 -6.46 -3.81 2.04
C VAL A 9 -5.17 -3.08 1.67
N ARG A 10 -4.91 -2.95 0.37
CA ARG A 10 -3.79 -2.21 -0.19
C ARG A 10 -4.28 -1.35 -1.33
N ASP A 11 -3.67 -0.19 -1.48
CA ASP A 11 -3.94 0.77 -2.54
C ASP A 11 -2.64 1.45 -2.97
N LEU A 12 -2.72 2.26 -4.02
CA LEU A 12 -1.63 3.15 -4.40
C LEU A 12 -1.39 4.21 -3.31
N PRO A 13 -0.16 4.69 -3.12
CA PRO A 13 0.15 5.75 -2.16
C PRO A 13 -0.61 7.03 -2.52
N MET A 14 -1.44 7.51 -1.59
CA MET A 14 -2.17 8.78 -1.75
C MET A 14 -1.33 9.98 -1.30
N ARG A 15 -0.34 9.77 -0.42
CA ARG A 15 0.53 10.82 0.12
C ARG A 15 1.99 10.39 0.04
N ALA A 16 2.90 11.36 -0.03
CA ALA A 16 4.35 11.09 0.00
C ALA A 16 4.81 10.38 1.29
N SER A 17 4.03 10.49 2.39
CA SER A 17 4.27 9.78 3.64
C SER A 17 4.01 8.27 3.54
N ASP A 18 3.15 7.86 2.61
CA ASP A 18 2.72 6.46 2.45
C ASP A 18 3.73 5.67 1.61
N VAL A 19 4.57 6.38 0.86
CA VAL A 19 5.67 5.81 0.08
C VAL A 19 6.71 5.19 1.02
N PRO A 20 7.01 3.89 0.88
CA PRO A 20 8.06 3.24 1.66
C PRO A 20 9.42 3.91 1.44
N ALA A 21 10.27 3.93 2.48
CA ALA A 21 11.58 4.60 2.41
C ALA A 21 12.46 4.12 1.24
N ALA A 22 12.33 2.84 0.86
CA ALA A 22 13.03 2.27 -0.29
C ALA A 22 12.70 2.94 -1.64
N TYR A 23 11.51 3.55 -1.76
CA TYR A 23 11.03 4.16 -3.01
C TYR A 23 10.85 5.69 -2.88
N LYS A 24 11.15 6.31 -1.74
CA LYS A 24 10.96 7.76 -1.54
C LYS A 24 11.81 8.65 -2.46
N GLY A 25 12.91 8.14 -2.98
CA GLY A 25 13.78 8.86 -3.92
C GLY A 25 13.33 8.74 -5.38
N GLU A 26 12.37 7.85 -5.67
CA GLU A 26 11.94 7.59 -7.04
C GLU A 26 10.90 8.62 -7.48
N PRO A 27 11.04 9.22 -8.69
CA PRO A 27 10.12 10.26 -9.17
C PRO A 27 8.70 9.75 -9.38
N TRP A 28 8.54 8.47 -9.70
CA TRP A 28 7.26 7.80 -9.92
C TRP A 28 6.56 7.40 -8.62
N ALA A 29 7.24 7.43 -7.47
CA ALA A 29 6.67 6.94 -6.22
C ALA A 29 5.50 7.79 -5.69
N LYS A 30 5.42 9.07 -6.07
CA LYS A 30 4.24 9.91 -5.82
C LYS A 30 3.03 9.49 -6.63
N THR A 31 3.24 9.04 -7.87
CA THR A 31 2.18 8.54 -8.76
C THR A 31 1.75 7.13 -8.33
N GLY A 32 2.63 6.39 -7.66
CA GLY A 32 2.39 5.02 -7.23
C GLY A 32 2.49 4.00 -8.36
N VAL A 33 2.89 4.43 -9.57
CA VAL A 33 3.04 3.56 -10.74
C VAL A 33 4.32 3.95 -11.46
N ASP A 34 5.21 2.98 -11.63
CA ASP A 34 6.44 3.13 -12.39
C ASP A 34 6.15 2.92 -13.88
N VAL A 35 6.01 4.02 -14.62
CA VAL A 35 5.69 4.01 -16.05
C VAL A 35 6.86 3.54 -16.93
N ASP A 36 8.08 3.59 -16.41
CA ASP A 36 9.29 3.24 -17.15
C ASP A 36 9.62 1.74 -17.01
N ASN A 37 9.08 1.08 -15.97
CA ASN A 37 9.25 -0.35 -15.72
C ASN A 37 7.92 -1.10 -15.81
N ASP A 38 7.33 -1.20 -17.01
CA ASP A 38 6.13 -2.00 -17.28
C ASP A 38 4.88 -1.63 -16.44
N PHE A 39 4.73 -0.35 -16.09
CA PHE A 39 3.62 0.13 -15.25
C PHE A 39 3.56 -0.58 -13.89
N LYS A 40 4.71 -0.90 -13.28
CA LYS A 40 4.75 -1.57 -11.98
C LYS A 40 4.03 -0.74 -10.91
N PRO A 41 2.97 -1.29 -10.28
CA PRO A 41 2.26 -0.57 -9.22
C PRO A 41 2.98 -0.72 -7.88
N LEU A 42 3.02 0.37 -7.12
CA LEU A 42 3.44 0.40 -5.73
C LEU A 42 2.23 0.33 -4.82
N TYR A 43 1.92 -0.88 -4.37
CA TYR A 43 0.85 -1.09 -3.40
C TYR A 43 1.34 -0.91 -1.97
N VAL A 44 0.66 -0.04 -1.23
CA VAL A 44 0.92 0.25 0.18
C VAL A 44 -0.29 -0.13 1.02
N VAL A 45 -0.06 -0.54 2.27
CA VAL A 45 -1.16 -0.78 3.22
C VAL A 45 -1.54 0.57 3.83
N ASN A 46 -2.77 1.00 3.59
CA ASN A 46 -3.32 2.21 4.18
C ASN A 46 -3.21 2.16 5.71
N ALA A 47 -2.87 3.29 6.33
CA ALA A 47 -2.66 3.38 7.77
C ALA A 47 -3.87 2.83 8.56
N ASP A 48 -5.08 3.17 8.12
CA ASP A 48 -6.35 2.76 8.73
C ASP A 48 -6.57 1.24 8.68
N LYS A 49 -5.93 0.53 7.74
CA LYS A 49 -6.07 -0.91 7.53
C LYS A 49 -4.97 -1.72 8.20
N LYS A 50 -3.94 -1.08 8.77
CA LYS A 50 -2.82 -1.78 9.43
C LYS A 50 -3.29 -2.62 10.62
N GLN A 51 -4.20 -2.10 11.44
CA GLN A 51 -4.72 -2.84 12.60
C GLN A 51 -5.52 -4.06 12.14
N GLN A 52 -6.40 -3.91 11.15
CA GLN A 52 -7.18 -5.03 10.61
C GLN A 52 -6.27 -6.11 10.00
N MET A 53 -5.24 -5.70 9.27
CA MET A 53 -4.24 -6.63 8.73
C MET A 53 -3.46 -7.38 9.82
N ALA A 54 -3.15 -6.71 10.92
CA ALA A 54 -2.45 -7.36 12.03
C ALA A 54 -3.34 -8.37 12.77
N ASN A 55 -4.65 -8.12 12.83
CA ASN A 55 -5.63 -9.05 13.40
C ASN A 55 -5.82 -10.26 12.48
N LEU A 56 -6.04 -10.04 11.18
CA LEU A 56 -6.24 -11.11 10.20
C LEU A 56 -5.03 -12.04 10.06
N LYS A 57 -3.80 -11.53 10.26
CA LYS A 57 -2.58 -12.35 10.27
C LYS A 57 -2.41 -13.24 11.51
N ARG A 58 -3.16 -12.99 12.59
CA ARG A 58 -3.08 -13.75 13.84
C ARG A 58 -4.17 -14.84 13.95
N LEU A 59 -5.13 -14.84 13.03
CA LEU A 59 -6.13 -15.90 12.87
C LEU A 59 -5.49 -17.14 12.23
#